data_AF-A0A947BBE3-F1
#
_entry.id   AF-A0A947BBE3-F1
#
_cell.length_a   1.000
_cell.length_b   1.000
_cell.length_c   1.000
_cell.angle_alpha   90.00
_cell.angle_beta   90.00
_cell.angle_gamma   90.00
#
_symmetry.space_group_name_H-M   'P 1'
#
loop_
_entity.id
_entity.type
_entity.pdbx_description
1 polymer ?
#
loop_
_entity_poly.entity_id
_entity_poly.type
_entity_poly.pdbx_seq_one_letter_code
_entity_poly.pdbx_strand_id
1 'polypeptide(L)'
;GWSQPQGFTIPAAFSKDKKPGRREYLRARINADGAAEVFKSEGSGRISGLAWADGLVEIEDGERTIRPGDLVRYIPYASFR
;
A
#
# COMPACT_ATOMS: atom_id res chain seq x y z
N GLY A 1 -12.48 -15.48 -15.24
CA GLY A 1 -11.39 -14.60 -15.70
C GLY A 1 -10.89 -13.79 -14.52
N TRP A 2 -9.59 -13.53 -14.41
CA TRP A 2 -9.06 -12.70 -13.34
C TRP A 2 -9.60 -11.27 -13.45
N SER A 3 -10.23 -10.75 -12.39
CA SER A 3 -10.73 -9.37 -12.33
C SER A 3 -9.70 -8.48 -11.64
N GLN A 4 -9.50 -7.26 -12.15
CA GLN A 4 -8.63 -6.28 -11.49
C GLN A 4 -9.33 -5.79 -10.22
N PRO A 5 -8.67 -5.80 -9.06
CA PRO A 5 -9.30 -5.37 -7.82
C PRO A 5 -9.57 -3.86 -7.86
N GLN A 6 -10.71 -3.46 -7.31
CA GLN A 6 -11.05 -2.06 -7.13
C GLN A 6 -10.05 -1.39 -6.16
N GLY A 7 -9.51 -0.24 -6.56
CA GLY A 7 -8.62 0.56 -5.73
C GLY A 7 -9.06 2.02 -5.66
N PHE A 8 -8.55 2.74 -4.67
CA PHE A 8 -8.86 4.13 -4.35
C PHE A 8 -7.58 4.95 -4.30
N THR A 9 -7.66 6.21 -4.71
CA THR A 9 -6.54 7.15 -4.61
C THR A 9 -6.69 7.94 -3.31
N ILE A 10 -5.77 7.73 -2.37
CA ILE A 10 -5.79 8.38 -1.05
C ILE A 10 -4.41 8.94 -0.68
N PRO A 11 -4.32 9.94 0.23
CA PRO A 11 -3.04 10.47 0.69
C PRO A 11 -2.21 9.40 1.40
N ALA A 12 -0.89 9.46 1.26
CA ALA A 12 0.04 8.63 2.03
C ALA A 12 0.25 9.21 3.43
N ALA A 13 0.28 8.36 4.46
CA ALA A 13 0.75 8.69 5.81
C ALA A 13 2.17 8.17 6.08
N PHE A 14 2.95 7.94 5.01
CA PHE A 14 4.29 7.36 5.09
C PHE A 14 5.24 7.98 4.08
N SER A 15 6.54 7.77 4.31
CA SER A 15 7.60 8.11 3.36
C SER A 15 8.25 6.84 2.83
N LYS A 16 8.60 6.83 1.54
CA LYS A 16 9.37 5.74 0.94
C LYS A 16 10.08 6.18 -0.33
N ASP A 17 11.35 5.83 -0.46
CA ASP A 17 12.09 5.89 -1.70
C ASP A 17 12.09 4.51 -2.36
N LYS A 18 11.43 4.42 -3.52
CA LYS A 18 11.34 3.19 -4.30
C LYS A 18 12.27 3.25 -5.50
N LYS A 19 13.16 2.26 -5.60
CA LYS A 19 13.99 2.02 -6.79
C LYS A 19 13.17 1.39 -7.93
N PRO A 20 13.57 1.61 -9.19
CA PRO A 20 12.90 1.01 -10.34
C PRO A 20 13.11 -0.52 -10.39
N GLY A 21 12.28 -1.22 -11.19
CA GLY A 21 12.52 -2.61 -11.58
C GLY A 21 11.57 -3.65 -10.99
N ARG A 22 10.67 -3.25 -10.08
CA ARG A 22 9.56 -4.10 -9.65
C ARG A 22 8.39 -3.28 -9.12
N ARG A 23 7.18 -3.81 -9.28
CA ARG A 23 5.99 -3.32 -8.58
C ARG A 23 6.05 -3.76 -7.11
N GLU A 24 5.73 -2.87 -6.19
CA GLU A 24 5.71 -3.16 -4.75
C GLU A 24 4.29 -3.06 -4.22
N TYR A 25 3.91 -4.02 -3.37
CA TYR A 25 2.65 -4.03 -2.64
C TYR A 25 2.94 -3.95 -1.15
N LEU A 26 2.64 -2.81 -0.54
CA LEU A 26 2.86 -2.59 0.89
C LEU A 26 1.59 -2.89 1.65
N ARG A 27 1.68 -3.70 2.71
CA ARG A 27 0.55 -3.94 3.62
C ARG A 27 0.18 -2.63 4.30
N ALA A 28 -1.09 -2.25 4.20
CA ALA A 28 -1.58 -0.95 4.64
C ALA A 28 -3.00 -1.03 5.19
N ARG A 29 -3.34 -0.04 6.01
CA ARG A 29 -4.72 0.27 6.41
C ARG A 29 -4.98 1.77 6.19
N ILE A 30 -6.24 2.16 6.25
CA ILE A 30 -6.62 3.57 6.24
C ILE A 30 -6.65 4.07 7.68
N ASN A 31 -5.97 5.17 7.98
CA ASN A 31 -5.96 5.78 9.31
C ASN A 31 -7.22 6.65 9.54
N ALA A 32 -7.34 7.24 10.74
CA ALA A 32 -8.48 8.10 11.09
C ALA A 32 -8.61 9.35 10.20
N ASP A 33 -7.52 9.80 9.58
CA ASP A 33 -7.49 10.96 8.68
C ASP A 33 -7.81 10.60 7.22
N GLY A 34 -8.14 9.33 6.93
CA GLY A 34 -8.40 8.85 5.58
C GLY A 34 -7.15 8.62 4.73
N ALA A 35 -5.97 8.57 5.35
CA ALA A 35 -4.68 8.37 4.68
C ALA A 35 -4.16 6.93 4.82
N ALA A 36 -3.37 6.49 3.84
CA ALA A 36 -2.76 5.16 3.82
C ALA A 36 -1.61 5.07 4.83
N GLU A 37 -1.79 4.26 5.87
CA GLU A 37 -0.74 3.91 6.83
C GLU A 37 -0.14 2.55 6.44
N VAL A 38 1.16 2.51 6.16
CA VAL A 38 1.85 1.25 5.83
C VAL A 38 2.46 0.61 7.07
N PHE A 39 2.39 -0.71 7.13
CA PHE A 39 3.00 -1.47 8.20
C PHE A 39 4.53 -1.32 8.14
N LYS A 40 5.14 -0.70 9.16
CA LYS A 40 6.60 -0.61 9.31
C LYS A 40 7.16 -1.97 9.70
N SER A 41 7.39 -2.85 8.73
CA SER A 41 8.03 -4.15 8.95
C SER A 41 9.47 -4.14 8.47
N GLU A 42 10.39 -4.58 9.33
CA GLU A 42 11.77 -4.97 9.00
C GLU A 42 11.86 -6.43 8.49
N GLY A 43 10.78 -7.00 7.93
CA GLY A 43 10.82 -8.37 7.42
C GLY A 43 9.49 -8.90 6.89
N SER A 44 9.53 -9.45 5.68
CA SER A 44 8.37 -9.95 4.91
C SER A 44 7.61 -11.13 5.57
N GLY A 45 8.18 -11.76 6.59
CA GLY A 45 7.68 -13.01 7.19
C GLY A 45 6.81 -12.89 8.44
N ARG A 46 6.56 -11.70 8.99
CA ARG A 46 5.70 -11.59 10.19
C ARG A 46 4.22 -11.64 9.82
N ILE A 47 3.55 -12.71 10.24
CA ILE A 47 2.09 -12.90 10.16
C ILE A 47 1.34 -11.71 10.79
N SER A 48 1.95 -11.03 11.77
CA SER A 48 1.38 -9.84 12.41
C SER A 48 1.06 -8.70 11.42
N GLY A 49 1.79 -8.58 10.32
CA GLY A 49 1.50 -7.57 9.31
C GLY A 49 0.25 -7.88 8.46
N LEU A 50 -0.16 -9.15 8.34
CA LEU A 50 -1.40 -9.52 7.67
C LEU A 50 -2.61 -9.25 8.57
N ALA A 51 -2.50 -9.57 9.86
CA ALA A 51 -3.57 -9.31 10.82
C ALA A 51 -3.80 -7.81 11.08
N TRP A 52 -2.80 -6.96 10.80
CA TRP A 52 -2.88 -5.52 11.02
C TRP A 52 -3.43 -4.72 9.82
N ALA A 53 -3.25 -5.25 8.60
CA ALA A 53 -3.60 -4.53 7.38
C ALA A 53 -4.99 -4.90 6.89
N ASP A 54 -5.66 -3.94 6.27
CA ASP A 54 -6.98 -4.12 5.63
C ASP A 54 -6.88 -4.07 4.10
N GLY A 55 -5.68 -3.82 3.57
CA GLY A 55 -5.41 -3.70 2.14
C GLY A 55 -3.94 -3.54 1.79
N LEU A 56 -3.71 -3.11 0.56
CA LEU A 56 -2.38 -2.92 -0.04
C LEU A 56 -2.26 -1.52 -0.62
N VAL A 57 -1.12 -0.88 -0.42
CA VAL A 57 -0.70 0.24 -1.28
C VAL A 57 0.10 -0.35 -2.43
N GLU A 58 -0.34 -0.07 -3.65
CA GLU A 58 0.38 -0.41 -4.88
C GLU A 58 1.33 0.73 -5.27
N ILE A 59 2.59 0.38 -5.51
CA ILE A 59 3.58 1.28 -6.07
C ILE A 59 4.10 0.69 -7.37
N GLU A 60 3.92 1.44 -8.46
CA GLU A 60 4.30 1.04 -9.81
C GLU A 60 5.81 0.79 -9.95
N ASP A 61 6.18 0.15 -11.04
CA ASP A 61 7.54 -0.33 -11.34
C ASP A 61 8.60 0.77 -11.49
N GLY A 62 8.18 2.00 -11.81
CA GLY A 62 9.04 3.17 -11.89
C GLY A 62 9.74 3.55 -10.56
N GLU A 63 10.74 4.44 -10.68
CA GLU A 63 11.31 5.13 -9.53
C GLU A 63 10.26 6.08 -8.96
N ARG A 64 10.11 6.09 -7.63
CA ARG A 64 9.15 6.95 -6.97
C ARG A 64 9.59 7.28 -5.55
N THR A 65 9.65 8.57 -5.24
CA THR A 65 9.69 9.05 -3.86
C THR A 65 8.27 9.39 -3.44
N ILE A 66 7.80 8.76 -2.37
CA ILE A 66 6.51 9.02 -1.73
C ILE A 66 6.77 9.78 -0.44
N ARG A 67 6.04 10.88 -0.25
CA ARG A 67 6.02 11.69 0.95
C ARG A 67 4.62 11.69 1.56
N PRO A 68 4.48 11.98 2.87
CA PRO A 68 3.18 12.16 3.47
C PRO A 68 2.36 13.22 2.72
N GLY A 69 1.10 12.90 2.42
CA GLY A 69 0.22 13.72 1.59
C GLY A 69 0.21 13.35 0.11
N ASP A 70 1.25 12.67 -0.41
CA ASP A 70 1.26 12.23 -1.81
C ASP A 70 0.16 11.20 -2.06
N LEU A 71 -0.48 11.28 -3.22
CA LEU A 71 -1.56 10.37 -3.58
C LEU A 71 -1.01 9.00 -3.97
N VAL A 72 -1.53 7.95 -3.34
CA VAL A 72 -1.17 6.54 -3.60
C VAL A 72 -2.42 5.72 -3.91
N ARG A 73 -2.25 4.64 -4.69
CA ARG A 73 -3.33 3.69 -4.96
C ARG A 73 -3.42 2.67 -3.83
N TYR A 74 -4.52 2.68 -3.11
CA TYR A 74 -4.87 1.72 -2.08
C TYR A 74 -5.87 0.69 -2.61
N ILE A 75 -5.65 -0.59 -2.32
CA ILE A 75 -6.48 -1.72 -2.76
C ILE A 75 -6.93 -2.47 -1.51
N PRO A 76 -8.21 -2.34 -1.10
CA PRO A 76 -8.74 -3.10 0.03
C PRO A 76 -8.69 -4.61 -0.24
N TYR A 77 -8.48 -5.43 0.80
CA TYR A 77 -8.53 -6.89 0.65
C TYR A 77 -9.89 -7.39 0.19
N ALA A 78 -10.97 -6.71 0.58
CA ALA A 78 -12.33 -7.02 0.13
C ALA A 78 -12.55 -6.85 -1.39
N SER A 79 -11.64 -6.19 -2.10
CA SER A 79 -11.72 -5.97 -3.55
C SER A 79 -11.26 -7.16 -4.38
N PHE A 80 -10.58 -8.14 -3.79
CA PHE A 80 -10.15 -9.35 -4.50
C PHE A 80 -11.31 -10.35 -4.52
N ARG A 81 -11.82 -10.66 -5.71
CA ARG A 81 -12.94 -11.59 -5.97
C ARG A 81 -12.56 -12.63 -7.00
#